data_AF-A0A6G7Y6E9-F1
#
_entry.id   AF-A0A6G7Y6E9-F1
#
_cell.length_a   1.000
_cell.length_b   1.000
_cell.length_c   1.000
_cell.angle_alpha   90.00
_cell.angle_beta   90.00
_cell.angle_gamma   90.00
#
_symmetry.space_group_name_H-M   'P 1'
#
loop_
_entity.id
_entity.type
_entity.pdbx_description
1 polymer ?
#
loop_
_entity_poly.entity_id
_entity_poly.type
_entity_poly.pdbx_seq_one_letter_code
_entity_poly.pdbx_strand_id
1 'polypeptide(L)'
;MVRWNIAAVAALHVAALALFLGGHLLGTAGLAMIAFAYSRGLLHALDADHLAMIDGSTRKLLGEQRNPAGVGLAFSLGHSTVVLAAGVAVVLGAAWVREAIDPDTQLATVLGSIGAGVSAAYLLAVAAANTPLLVAAVRGADAVGHTHALAPTGWWGRLLMTPLSRVRHAGHVYAFGLLFGLGFDTASTISLLMLTASASLAGVPPVALLCLPLAFAAAMTLGDSINAHVMLRVYTAAETSARRRLNIALLIVSITSAVLVAGATLTGLVGAWSGIAVPEFDTTWFGWGLAALAALGALWLGWLRYLARCTGPHPPLKR
;
A
#
# COMPACT_ATOMS: atom_id res chain seq x y z
N MET A 1 -12.55 -7.56 13.52
CA MET A 1 -11.93 -7.13 12.25
C MET A 1 -10.48 -7.59 12.10
N VAL A 2 -9.56 -7.35 13.04
CA VAL A 2 -8.16 -7.83 12.92
C VAL A 2 -8.06 -9.35 12.67
N ARG A 3 -8.88 -10.16 13.34
CA ARG A 3 -8.97 -11.61 13.12
C ARG A 3 -9.36 -11.98 11.69
N TRP A 4 -10.29 -11.24 11.09
CA TRP A 4 -10.71 -11.45 9.70
C TRP A 4 -9.60 -11.12 8.71
N ASN A 5 -8.84 -10.05 8.98
CA ASN A 5 -7.72 -9.68 8.12
C ASN A 5 -6.63 -10.77 8.12
N ILE A 6 -6.28 -11.27 9.31
CA ILE A 6 -5.31 -12.36 9.45
C ILE A 6 -5.81 -13.63 8.74
N ALA A 7 -7.09 -13.97 8.90
CA ALA A 7 -7.69 -15.12 8.24
C ALA A 7 -7.65 -15.01 6.70
N ALA A 8 -7.95 -13.82 6.15
CA ALA A 8 -7.90 -13.58 4.71
C ALA A 8 -6.48 -13.71 4.15
N VAL A 9 -5.49 -13.10 4.81
CA VAL A 9 -4.08 -13.23 4.42
C VAL A 9 -3.64 -14.69 4.52
N ALA A 10 -3.97 -15.39 5.61
CA ALA A 10 -3.64 -16.81 5.77
C ALA A 10 -4.29 -17.68 4.69
N ALA A 11 -5.55 -17.42 4.34
CA ALA A 11 -6.25 -18.14 3.27
C ALA A 11 -5.54 -17.99 1.91
N LEU A 12 -5.08 -16.78 1.57
CA LEU A 12 -4.30 -16.55 0.35
C LEU A 12 -2.97 -17.33 0.35
N HIS A 13 -2.27 -17.37 1.49
CA HIS A 13 -1.02 -18.14 1.61
C HIS A 13 -1.27 -19.63 1.47
N VAL A 14 -2.32 -20.16 2.11
CA VAL A 14 -2.70 -21.58 2.01
C VAL A 14 -3.06 -21.92 0.57
N ALA A 15 -3.83 -21.06 -0.12
CA ALA A 15 -4.22 -21.29 -1.51
C ALA A 15 -3.00 -21.23 -2.45
N ALA A 16 -2.09 -20.26 -2.28
CA ALA A 16 -0.85 -20.17 -3.03
C ALA A 16 0.04 -21.42 -2.82
N LEU A 17 0.19 -21.86 -1.57
CA LEU A 17 0.96 -23.04 -1.20
C LEU A 17 0.33 -24.32 -1.79
N ALA A 18 -0.99 -24.46 -1.74
CA ALA A 18 -1.69 -25.63 -2.29
C ALA A 18 -1.48 -25.75 -3.81
N LEU A 19 -1.63 -24.65 -4.55
CA LEU A 19 -1.36 -24.63 -6.00
C LEU A 19 0.11 -24.92 -6.31
N PHE A 20 1.01 -24.34 -5.54
CA PHE A 20 2.44 -24.59 -5.68
C PHE A 20 2.80 -26.05 -5.45
N LEU A 21 2.34 -26.65 -4.35
CA LEU A 21 2.61 -28.06 -4.05
C LEU A 21 2.03 -28.96 -5.13
N GLY A 22 0.83 -28.68 -5.63
CA GLY A 22 0.26 -29.40 -6.77
C GLY A 22 1.15 -29.36 -8.01
N GLY A 23 1.62 -28.17 -8.41
CA GLY A 23 2.52 -28.01 -9.55
C GLY A 23 3.93 -28.55 -9.31
N HIS A 24 4.45 -28.47 -8.07
CA HIS A 24 5.79 -28.92 -7.71
C HIS A 24 5.89 -30.45 -7.70
N LEU A 25 4.87 -31.12 -7.16
CA LEU A 25 4.78 -32.59 -7.17
C LEU A 25 4.68 -33.17 -8.59
N LEU A 26 4.13 -32.40 -9.53
CA LEU A 26 4.09 -32.75 -10.95
C LEU A 26 5.38 -32.40 -11.71
N GLY A 27 6.38 -31.81 -11.04
CA GLY A 27 7.65 -31.40 -11.63
C GLY A 27 7.57 -30.15 -12.50
N THR A 28 6.47 -29.39 -12.44
CA THR A 28 6.21 -28.27 -13.35
C THR A 28 6.34 -26.89 -12.72
N ALA A 29 6.32 -26.77 -11.40
CA ALA A 29 6.55 -25.51 -10.69
C ALA A 29 7.86 -25.53 -9.89
N GLY A 30 8.78 -24.63 -10.24
CA GLY A 30 10.07 -24.50 -9.57
C GLY A 30 10.01 -23.61 -8.33
N LEU A 31 10.78 -23.97 -7.29
CA LEU A 31 10.94 -23.16 -6.06
C LEU A 31 11.40 -21.73 -6.37
N ALA A 32 12.31 -21.56 -7.34
CA ALA A 32 12.81 -20.25 -7.73
C ALA A 32 11.70 -19.33 -8.28
N MET A 33 10.74 -19.88 -9.04
CA MET A 33 9.65 -19.08 -9.63
C MET A 33 8.70 -18.55 -8.56
N ILE A 34 8.29 -19.41 -7.61
CA ILE A 34 7.42 -18.97 -6.52
C ILE A 34 8.15 -18.04 -5.56
N ALA A 35 9.43 -18.30 -5.26
CA ALA A 35 10.24 -17.42 -4.44
C ALA A 35 10.40 -16.04 -5.08
N PHE A 36 10.59 -15.98 -6.41
CA PHE A 36 10.63 -14.73 -7.15
C PHE A 36 9.28 -14.00 -7.10
N ALA A 37 8.18 -14.67 -7.43
CA ALA A 37 6.84 -14.09 -7.41
C ALA A 37 6.46 -13.53 -6.02
N TYR A 38 6.75 -14.30 -4.96
CA TYR A 38 6.53 -13.89 -3.58
C TYR A 38 7.41 -12.69 -3.20
N SER A 39 8.69 -12.70 -3.59
CA SER A 39 9.61 -11.58 -3.33
C SER A 39 9.17 -10.31 -4.06
N ARG A 40 8.70 -10.42 -5.31
CA ARG A 40 8.16 -9.26 -6.04
C ARG A 40 6.90 -8.71 -5.40
N GLY A 41 6.01 -9.58 -4.89
CA GLY A 41 4.82 -9.13 -4.14
C GLY A 41 5.17 -8.42 -2.83
N LEU A 42 6.17 -8.92 -2.11
CA LEU A 42 6.65 -8.28 -0.89
C LEU A 42 7.32 -6.93 -1.17
N LEU A 43 8.19 -6.87 -2.19
CA LEU A 43 8.83 -5.63 -2.61
C LEU A 43 7.80 -4.59 -3.07
N HIS A 44 6.79 -5.02 -3.81
CA HIS A 44 5.71 -4.15 -4.28
C HIS A 44 4.90 -3.54 -3.13
N ALA A 45 4.67 -4.28 -2.03
CA ALA A 45 4.06 -3.72 -0.82
C ALA A 45 4.92 -2.65 -0.13
N LEU A 46 6.22 -2.58 -0.44
CA LEU A 46 7.14 -1.56 0.08
C LEU A 46 7.25 -0.33 -0.83
N ASP A 47 6.53 -0.32 -1.96
CA ASP A 47 6.52 0.84 -2.85
C ASP A 47 5.95 2.06 -2.10
N ALA A 48 6.57 3.21 -2.35
CA ALA A 48 6.35 4.40 -1.54
C ALA A 48 4.91 4.92 -1.65
N ASP A 49 4.26 4.72 -2.79
CA ASP A 49 2.87 5.05 -3.03
C ASP A 49 1.95 4.17 -2.18
N HIS A 50 2.19 2.86 -2.10
CA HIS A 50 1.44 1.93 -1.24
C HIS A 50 1.58 2.31 0.23
N LEU A 51 2.82 2.56 0.70
CA LEU A 51 3.07 2.97 2.07
C LEU A 51 2.37 4.30 2.40
N ALA A 52 2.50 5.32 1.54
CA ALA A 52 1.88 6.63 1.72
C ALA A 52 0.34 6.56 1.65
N MET A 53 -0.20 5.74 0.75
CA MET A 53 -1.63 5.48 0.57
C MET A 53 -2.25 4.91 1.84
N ILE A 54 -1.67 3.82 2.34
CA ILE A 54 -2.18 3.07 3.48
C ILE A 54 -2.05 3.91 4.74
N ASP A 55 -0.90 4.55 4.93
CA ASP A 55 -0.68 5.44 6.06
C ASP A 55 -1.69 6.60 6.06
N GLY A 56 -1.71 7.38 4.99
CA GLY A 56 -2.53 8.56 4.92
C GLY A 56 -4.04 8.23 5.03
N SER A 57 -4.49 7.11 4.47
CA SER A 57 -5.87 6.62 4.61
C SER A 57 -6.19 6.20 6.05
N THR A 58 -5.24 5.53 6.71
CA THR A 58 -5.33 5.15 8.13
C THR A 58 -5.48 6.40 9.00
N ARG A 59 -4.66 7.44 8.75
CA ARG A 59 -4.74 8.71 9.47
C ARG A 59 -6.04 9.45 9.23
N LYS A 60 -6.48 9.53 7.98
CA LYS A 60 -7.75 10.19 7.64
C LYS A 60 -8.89 9.56 8.43
N LEU A 61 -9.00 8.23 8.41
CA LEU A 61 -10.08 7.53 9.12
C LEU A 61 -9.96 7.72 10.63
N LEU A 62 -8.76 7.67 11.21
CA LEU A 62 -8.55 7.97 12.64
C LEU A 62 -8.94 9.40 13.01
N GLY A 63 -8.57 10.39 12.19
CA GLY A 63 -8.94 11.79 12.37
C GLY A 63 -10.44 12.04 12.26
N GLU A 64 -11.14 11.25 11.44
CA GLU A 64 -12.60 11.24 11.31
C GLU A 64 -13.30 10.37 12.38
N GLN A 65 -12.58 9.84 13.38
CA GLN A 65 -13.11 8.93 14.40
C GLN A 65 -13.77 7.66 13.81
N ARG A 66 -13.25 7.20 12.68
CA ARG A 66 -13.69 6.00 11.96
C ARG A 66 -12.70 4.87 12.16
N ASN A 67 -13.18 3.65 11.95
CA ASN A 67 -12.36 2.46 12.09
C ASN A 67 -11.44 2.27 10.86
N PRO A 68 -10.10 2.36 11.00
CA PRO A 68 -9.15 2.15 9.92
C PRO A 68 -8.75 0.67 9.74
N ALA A 69 -9.28 -0.24 10.57
CA ALA A 69 -8.85 -1.64 10.54
C ALA A 69 -9.15 -2.27 9.17
N GLY A 70 -8.10 -2.75 8.50
CA GLY A 70 -8.20 -3.41 7.20
C GLY A 70 -7.95 -2.53 5.98
N VAL A 71 -7.51 -1.26 6.15
CA VAL A 71 -7.14 -0.39 5.01
C VAL A 71 -6.10 -1.07 4.10
N GLY A 72 -4.99 -1.55 4.67
CA GLY A 72 -3.94 -2.22 3.89
C GLY A 72 -4.41 -3.49 3.18
N LEU A 73 -5.22 -4.30 3.86
CA LEU A 73 -5.80 -5.51 3.24
C LEU A 73 -6.76 -5.17 2.11
N ALA A 74 -7.67 -4.22 2.31
CA ALA A 74 -8.65 -3.84 1.27
C ALA A 74 -7.93 -3.29 0.04
N PHE A 75 -6.95 -2.41 0.25
CA PHE A 75 -6.12 -1.85 -0.80
C PHE A 75 -5.39 -2.95 -1.60
N SER A 76 -4.61 -3.79 -0.93
CA SER A 76 -3.85 -4.87 -1.57
C SER A 76 -4.73 -5.89 -2.27
N LEU A 77 -5.91 -6.24 -1.73
CA LEU A 77 -6.87 -7.11 -2.40
C LEU A 77 -7.42 -6.48 -3.69
N GLY A 78 -7.72 -5.19 -3.67
CA GLY A 78 -8.14 -4.45 -4.86
C GLY A 78 -7.07 -4.50 -5.95
N HIS A 79 -5.83 -4.15 -5.60
CA HIS A 79 -4.69 -4.18 -6.52
C HIS A 79 -4.43 -5.61 -7.04
N SER A 80 -4.35 -6.57 -6.13
CA SER A 80 -4.11 -7.98 -6.44
C SER A 80 -5.19 -8.59 -7.32
N THR A 81 -6.40 -8.03 -7.34
CA THR A 81 -7.46 -8.47 -8.27
C THR A 81 -7.06 -8.21 -9.71
N VAL A 82 -6.47 -7.05 -10.00
CA VAL A 82 -5.97 -6.73 -11.35
C VAL A 82 -4.77 -7.60 -11.69
N VAL A 83 -3.82 -7.76 -10.77
CA VAL A 83 -2.64 -8.62 -10.98
C VAL A 83 -3.04 -10.07 -11.24
N LEU A 84 -4.00 -10.61 -10.48
CA LEU A 84 -4.51 -11.97 -10.67
C LEU A 84 -5.26 -12.09 -12.00
N ALA A 85 -6.11 -11.12 -12.35
CA ALA A 85 -6.81 -11.12 -13.63
C ALA A 85 -5.83 -11.06 -14.81
N ALA A 86 -4.78 -10.24 -14.72
CA ALA A 86 -3.73 -10.16 -15.72
C ALA A 86 -2.92 -11.45 -15.80
N GLY A 87 -2.55 -12.05 -14.66
CA GLY A 87 -1.87 -13.34 -14.62
C GLY A 87 -2.70 -14.47 -15.25
N VAL A 88 -4.00 -14.52 -14.96
CA VAL A 88 -4.94 -15.45 -15.63
C VAL A 88 -4.98 -15.18 -17.13
N ALA A 89 -5.07 -13.92 -17.55
CA ALA A 89 -5.08 -13.56 -18.97
C ALA A 89 -3.78 -13.97 -19.69
N VAL A 90 -2.61 -13.82 -19.06
CA VAL A 90 -1.33 -14.35 -19.57
C VAL A 90 -1.38 -15.86 -19.74
N VAL A 91 -1.85 -16.58 -18.73
CA VAL A 91 -1.96 -18.05 -18.74
C VAL A 91 -2.92 -18.55 -19.82
N LEU A 92 -3.98 -17.79 -20.11
CA LEU A 92 -4.93 -18.07 -21.21
C LEU A 92 -4.41 -17.63 -22.59
N GLY A 93 -3.20 -17.05 -22.67
CA GLY A 93 -2.57 -16.64 -23.91
C GLY A 93 -3.14 -15.35 -24.51
N ALA A 94 -3.79 -14.49 -23.70
CA ALA A 94 -4.42 -13.27 -24.18
C ALA A 94 -3.37 -12.28 -24.73
N ALA A 95 -3.45 -12.03 -26.04
CA ALA A 95 -2.43 -11.23 -26.74
C ALA A 95 -2.34 -9.78 -26.25
N TRP A 96 -3.46 -9.19 -25.82
CA TRP A 96 -3.52 -7.82 -25.32
C TRP A 96 -2.65 -7.59 -24.08
N VAL A 97 -2.36 -8.62 -23.28
CA VAL A 97 -1.55 -8.46 -22.08
C VAL A 97 -0.10 -8.13 -22.43
N ARG A 98 0.41 -8.68 -23.55
CA ARG A 98 1.76 -8.34 -24.03
C ARG A 98 1.85 -6.87 -24.41
N GLU A 99 0.84 -6.36 -25.09
CA GLU A 99 0.75 -4.93 -25.39
C GLU A 99 0.64 -4.13 -24.09
N ALA A 100 -0.21 -4.53 -23.14
CA ALA A 100 -0.42 -3.79 -21.90
C ALA A 100 0.82 -3.67 -20.99
N ILE A 101 1.80 -4.58 -21.10
CA ILE A 101 3.03 -4.58 -20.29
C ILE A 101 4.27 -4.09 -21.05
N ASP A 102 4.16 -3.89 -22.37
CA ASP A 102 5.26 -3.42 -23.20
C ASP A 102 5.28 -1.88 -23.19
N PRO A 103 6.31 -1.25 -22.60
CA PRO A 103 6.37 0.20 -22.39
C PRO A 103 6.34 1.01 -23.67
N ASP A 104 6.70 0.42 -24.81
CA ASP A 104 6.71 1.12 -26.11
C ASP A 104 5.32 1.21 -26.75
N THR A 105 4.30 0.59 -26.14
CA THR A 105 2.95 0.57 -26.69
C THR A 105 2.05 1.67 -26.15
N GLN A 106 1.10 2.08 -27.00
CA GLN A 106 0.06 3.03 -26.60
C GLN A 106 -0.83 2.48 -25.47
N LEU A 107 -1.10 1.17 -25.46
CA LEU A 107 -1.94 0.54 -24.44
C LEU A 107 -1.29 0.63 -23.06
N ALA A 108 0.00 0.27 -22.95
CA ALA A 108 0.76 0.42 -21.71
C ALA A 108 0.81 1.88 -21.26
N THR A 109 1.03 2.82 -22.18
CA THR A 109 1.04 4.26 -21.87
C THR A 109 -0.31 4.73 -21.30
N VAL A 110 -1.43 4.34 -21.92
CA VAL A 110 -2.78 4.73 -21.46
C VAL A 110 -3.11 4.10 -20.11
N LEU A 111 -2.89 2.80 -19.95
CA LEU A 111 -3.18 2.09 -18.70
C LEU A 111 -2.31 2.62 -17.55
N GLY A 112 -1.00 2.74 -17.77
CA GLY A 112 -0.06 3.34 -16.83
C GLY A 112 -0.45 4.75 -16.44
N SER A 113 -0.91 5.56 -17.38
CA SER A 113 -1.38 6.92 -17.11
C SER A 113 -2.62 6.98 -16.22
N ILE A 114 -3.53 6.03 -16.37
CA ILE A 114 -4.71 5.91 -15.51
C ILE A 114 -4.29 5.55 -14.09
N GLY A 115 -3.44 4.52 -13.92
CA GLY A 115 -2.93 4.10 -12.62
C GLY A 115 -2.16 5.22 -11.90
N ALA A 116 -1.16 5.79 -12.58
CA ALA A 116 -0.34 6.90 -12.08
C ALA A 116 -1.19 8.14 -11.76
N GLY A 117 -2.13 8.50 -12.63
CA GLY A 117 -3.02 9.64 -12.43
C GLY A 117 -3.94 9.46 -11.22
N VAL A 118 -4.55 8.28 -11.05
CA VAL A 118 -5.38 7.97 -9.88
C VAL A 118 -4.53 7.93 -8.60
N SER A 119 -3.30 7.38 -8.67
CA SER A 119 -2.34 7.36 -7.56
C SER A 119 -1.96 8.74 -7.08
N ALA A 120 -1.44 9.57 -7.98
CA ALA A 120 -1.10 10.95 -7.65
C ALA A 120 -2.30 11.73 -7.09
N ALA A 121 -3.47 11.62 -7.74
CA ALA A 121 -4.68 12.31 -7.30
C ALA A 121 -5.10 11.89 -5.89
N TYR A 122 -5.09 10.59 -5.60
CA TYR A 122 -5.49 10.11 -4.27
C TYR A 122 -4.48 10.50 -3.19
N LEU A 123 -3.18 10.35 -3.45
CA LEU A 123 -2.13 10.73 -2.50
C LEU A 123 -2.22 12.22 -2.14
N LEU A 124 -2.43 13.09 -3.14
CA LEU A 124 -2.68 14.51 -2.90
C LEU A 124 -3.98 14.76 -2.13
N ALA A 125 -5.04 14.01 -2.43
CA ALA A 125 -6.31 14.14 -1.71
C ALA A 125 -6.16 13.78 -0.23
N VAL A 126 -5.46 12.69 0.08
CA VAL A 126 -5.22 12.24 1.45
C VAL A 126 -4.26 13.17 2.20
N ALA A 127 -3.22 13.68 1.54
CA ALA A 127 -2.36 14.72 2.09
C ALA A 127 -3.17 15.97 2.47
N ALA A 128 -4.07 16.41 1.57
CA ALA A 128 -4.96 17.53 1.82
C ALA A 128 -5.94 17.25 2.97
N ALA A 129 -6.47 16.03 3.08
CA ALA A 129 -7.38 15.64 4.17
C ALA A 129 -6.69 15.57 5.55
N ASN A 130 -5.40 15.24 5.59
CA ASN A 130 -4.62 15.15 6.82
C ASN A 130 -3.99 16.50 7.25
N THR A 131 -3.87 17.47 6.35
CA THR A 131 -3.33 18.81 6.65
C THR A 131 -4.07 19.53 7.79
N PRO A 132 -5.42 19.55 7.86
CA PRO A 132 -6.15 20.13 8.99
C PRO A 132 -5.77 19.54 10.36
N LEU A 133 -5.52 18.23 10.41
CA LEU A 133 -5.09 17.53 11.63
C LEU A 133 -3.70 18.00 12.08
N LEU A 134 -2.79 18.21 11.12
CA LEU A 134 -1.46 18.75 11.40
C LEU A 134 -1.54 20.18 11.94
N VAL A 135 -2.31 21.04 11.28
CA VAL A 135 -2.47 22.45 11.69
C VAL A 135 -3.06 22.54 13.11
N ALA A 136 -4.09 21.76 13.41
CA ALA A 136 -4.69 21.71 14.74
C ALA A 136 -3.67 21.24 15.80
N ALA A 137 -2.91 20.16 15.51
CA ALA A 137 -1.92 19.63 16.43
C ALA A 137 -0.77 20.61 16.71
N VAL A 138 -0.30 21.34 15.69
CA VAL A 138 0.73 22.38 15.85
C VAL A 138 0.23 23.53 16.72
N ARG A 139 -1.00 24.01 16.47
CA ARG A 139 -1.65 25.10 17.22
C ARG A 139 -2.04 24.73 18.66
N GLY A 140 -1.91 23.46 19.05
CA GLY A 140 -2.27 23.00 20.39
C GLY A 140 -3.78 22.96 20.64
N ALA A 141 -4.58 22.93 19.57
CA ALA A 141 -6.03 22.74 19.68
C ALA A 141 -6.34 21.25 19.82
N ASP A 142 -7.32 20.91 20.65
CA ASP A 142 -7.89 19.56 20.65
C ASP A 142 -8.54 19.30 19.28
N ALA A 143 -7.94 18.39 18.52
CA ALA A 143 -8.24 18.13 17.11
C ALA A 143 -9.69 17.69 16.84
N VAL A 144 -10.49 17.43 17.87
CA VAL A 144 -11.81 16.81 17.78
C VAL A 144 -12.91 17.82 17.38
N GLY A 145 -12.68 19.14 17.45
CA GLY A 145 -13.71 20.15 17.16
C GLY A 145 -13.46 21.12 16.00
N HIS A 146 -12.22 21.26 15.51
CA HIS A 146 -11.83 22.32 14.56
C HIS A 146 -11.48 21.84 13.14
N THR A 147 -11.59 20.54 12.87
CA THR A 147 -11.19 19.93 11.58
C THR A 147 -12.08 20.37 10.41
N HIS A 148 -13.37 20.60 10.64
CA HIS A 148 -14.28 21.08 9.59
C HIS A 148 -14.03 22.54 9.18
N ALA A 149 -13.52 23.37 10.09
CA ALA A 149 -13.21 24.78 9.81
C ALA A 149 -11.90 24.98 9.01
N LEU A 150 -11.06 23.95 8.96
CA LEU A 150 -9.76 23.96 8.28
C LEU A 150 -9.77 23.13 7.00
N ALA A 151 -10.92 22.62 6.57
CA ALA A 151 -11.03 21.84 5.35
C ALA A 151 -10.53 22.64 4.13
N PRO A 152 -9.77 22.05 3.20
CA PRO A 152 -9.27 22.75 2.02
C PRO A 152 -10.43 23.39 1.22
N THR A 153 -10.46 24.73 1.12
CA THR A 153 -11.60 25.48 0.54
C THR A 153 -11.44 25.83 -0.95
N GLY A 154 -10.28 25.53 -1.57
CA GLY A 154 -10.00 25.81 -2.98
C GLY A 154 -10.71 24.86 -3.97
N TRP A 155 -10.67 25.19 -5.26
CA TRP A 155 -11.24 24.35 -6.32
C TRP A 155 -10.57 22.97 -6.40
N TRP A 156 -9.24 22.92 -6.26
CA TRP A 156 -8.46 21.69 -6.11
C TRP A 156 -8.88 20.90 -4.86
N GLY A 157 -9.10 21.61 -3.74
CA GLY A 157 -9.60 21.01 -2.51
C GLY A 157 -10.95 20.33 -2.73
N ARG A 158 -11.88 20.98 -3.44
CA ARG A 158 -13.18 20.37 -3.77
C ARG A 158 -13.05 19.16 -4.70
N LEU A 159 -12.23 19.24 -5.73
CA LEU A 159 -12.02 18.14 -6.69
C LEU A 159 -11.46 16.89 -6.00
N LEU A 160 -10.45 17.08 -5.14
CA LEU A 160 -9.78 15.98 -4.43
C LEU A 160 -10.60 15.45 -3.24
N MET A 161 -11.23 16.33 -2.47
CA MET A 161 -11.97 15.95 -1.26
C MET A 161 -13.33 15.32 -1.56
N THR A 162 -13.97 15.62 -2.70
CA THR A 162 -15.28 15.05 -3.04
C THR A 162 -15.27 13.52 -3.17
N PRO A 163 -14.41 12.88 -3.99
CA PRO A 163 -14.31 11.43 -4.03
C PRO A 163 -13.82 10.87 -2.68
N LEU A 164 -12.85 11.53 -2.04
CA LEU A 164 -12.27 11.07 -0.79
C LEU A 164 -13.25 11.12 0.41
N SER A 165 -14.21 12.05 0.42
CA SER A 165 -15.26 12.14 1.45
C SER A 165 -16.20 10.93 1.46
N ARG A 166 -16.26 10.19 0.34
CA ARG A 166 -16.98 8.92 0.23
C ARG A 166 -16.21 7.75 0.84
N VAL A 167 -14.91 7.88 1.07
CA VAL A 167 -14.10 6.88 1.77
C VAL A 167 -14.37 7.00 3.27
N ARG A 168 -15.35 6.22 3.73
CA ARG A 168 -15.82 6.24 5.13
C ARG A 168 -15.45 4.98 5.91
N HIS A 169 -15.01 3.94 5.23
CA HIS A 169 -14.66 2.65 5.82
C HIS A 169 -13.49 2.05 5.04
N ALA A 170 -12.69 1.22 5.69
CA ALA A 170 -11.54 0.54 5.08
C ALA A 170 -11.89 -0.20 3.76
N GLY A 171 -13.07 -0.81 3.66
CA GLY A 171 -13.51 -1.53 2.47
C GLY A 171 -13.61 -0.67 1.20
N HIS A 172 -13.84 0.65 1.32
CA HIS A 172 -13.90 1.53 0.14
C HIS A 172 -12.52 1.72 -0.50
N VAL A 173 -11.44 1.44 0.23
CA VAL A 173 -10.06 1.51 -0.28
C VAL A 173 -9.80 0.40 -1.32
N TYR A 174 -10.59 -0.67 -1.33
CA TYR A 174 -10.52 -1.72 -2.36
C TYR A 174 -10.66 -1.16 -3.77
N ALA A 175 -11.60 -0.24 -4.00
CA ALA A 175 -11.80 0.36 -5.31
C ALA A 175 -10.56 1.14 -5.77
N PHE A 176 -9.88 1.83 -4.87
CA PHE A 176 -8.65 2.54 -5.18
C PHE A 176 -7.47 1.59 -5.43
N GLY A 177 -7.38 0.51 -4.65
CA GLY A 177 -6.42 -0.56 -4.92
C GLY A 177 -6.59 -1.12 -6.34
N LEU A 178 -7.83 -1.37 -6.76
CA LEU A 178 -8.13 -1.83 -8.13
C LEU A 178 -7.69 -0.81 -9.18
N LEU A 179 -7.95 0.48 -8.97
CA LEU A 179 -7.53 1.53 -9.89
C LEU A 179 -6.00 1.69 -9.96
N PHE A 180 -5.27 1.50 -8.85
CA PHE A 180 -3.80 1.45 -8.89
C PHE A 180 -3.30 0.24 -9.67
N GLY A 181 -3.94 -0.91 -9.48
CA GLY A 181 -3.59 -2.14 -10.19
C GLY A 181 -3.71 -2.04 -11.71
N LEU A 182 -4.60 -1.20 -12.23
CA LEU A 182 -4.78 -0.98 -13.68
C LEU A 182 -3.57 -0.35 -14.36
N GLY A 183 -2.69 0.32 -13.59
CA GLY A 183 -1.51 0.97 -14.14
C GLY A 183 -0.50 0.01 -14.75
N PHE A 184 -0.41 -1.22 -14.24
CA PHE A 184 0.73 -2.12 -14.48
C PHE A 184 2.09 -1.42 -14.32
N ASP A 185 2.14 -0.32 -13.57
CA ASP A 185 3.17 0.71 -13.63
C ASP A 185 4.40 0.38 -12.78
N THR A 186 4.42 -0.80 -12.18
CA THR A 186 5.53 -1.24 -11.34
C THR A 186 6.30 -2.38 -11.96
N ALA A 187 7.62 -2.26 -11.90
CA ALA A 187 8.57 -3.29 -12.31
C ALA A 187 8.25 -4.65 -11.64
N SER A 188 7.70 -4.64 -10.43
CA SER A 188 7.26 -5.85 -9.72
C SER A 188 6.15 -6.61 -10.45
N THR A 189 5.11 -5.91 -10.88
CA THR A 189 3.96 -6.51 -11.57
C THR A 189 4.35 -6.93 -12.99
N ILE A 190 5.09 -6.09 -13.72
CA ILE A 190 5.61 -6.43 -15.05
C ILE A 190 6.52 -7.66 -14.98
N SER A 191 7.47 -7.70 -14.04
CA SER A 191 8.39 -8.85 -13.88
C SER A 191 7.64 -10.15 -13.57
N LEU A 192 6.59 -10.09 -12.76
CA LEU A 192 5.73 -11.25 -12.47
C LEU A 192 5.01 -11.74 -13.74
N LEU A 193 4.41 -10.82 -14.51
CA LEU A 193 3.68 -11.17 -15.73
C LEU A 193 4.62 -11.71 -16.82
N MET A 194 5.82 -11.14 -16.94
CA MET A 194 6.85 -11.66 -17.84
C MET A 194 7.36 -13.04 -17.42
N LEU A 195 7.57 -13.28 -16.12
CA LEU A 195 7.92 -14.62 -15.62
C LEU A 195 6.80 -15.63 -15.93
N THR A 196 5.55 -15.24 -15.70
CA THR A 196 4.37 -16.08 -15.97
C THR A 196 4.26 -16.42 -17.46
N ALA A 197 4.45 -15.43 -18.33
CA ALA A 197 4.46 -15.61 -19.78
C ALA A 197 5.59 -16.54 -20.23
N SER A 198 6.80 -16.33 -19.70
CA SER A 198 7.98 -17.12 -20.04
C SER A 198 7.82 -18.59 -19.63
N ALA A 199 7.29 -18.82 -18.43
CA ALA A 199 7.02 -20.17 -17.94
C ALA A 199 5.87 -20.85 -18.71
N SER A 200 4.87 -20.08 -19.17
CA SER A 200 3.84 -20.60 -20.09
C SER A 200 4.44 -21.06 -21.41
N LEU A 201 5.37 -20.31 -21.99
CA LEU A 201 6.08 -20.70 -23.22
C LEU A 201 6.97 -21.94 -23.02
N ALA A 202 7.50 -22.13 -21.80
CA ALA A 202 8.26 -23.32 -21.41
C ALA A 202 7.38 -24.57 -21.18
N GLY A 203 6.06 -24.49 -21.39
CA GLY A 203 5.15 -25.63 -21.29
C GLY A 203 4.68 -25.95 -19.87
N VAL A 204 4.85 -25.04 -18.90
CA VAL A 204 4.31 -25.23 -17.55
C VAL A 204 2.77 -25.25 -17.61
N PRO A 205 2.09 -26.22 -16.95
CA PRO A 205 0.64 -26.32 -16.98
C PRO A 205 -0.05 -25.04 -16.49
N PRO A 206 -1.14 -24.60 -17.13
CA PRO A 206 -1.88 -23.39 -16.76
C PRO A 206 -2.23 -23.30 -15.27
N VAL A 207 -2.69 -24.40 -14.68
CA VAL A 207 -3.08 -24.45 -13.26
C VAL A 207 -1.89 -24.22 -12.33
N ALA A 208 -0.71 -24.72 -12.69
CA ALA A 208 0.51 -24.52 -11.91
C ALA A 208 0.97 -23.06 -11.98
N LEU A 209 0.79 -22.38 -13.12
CA LEU A 209 1.17 -20.97 -13.28
C LEU A 209 0.31 -20.01 -12.43
N LEU A 210 -0.93 -20.38 -12.10
CA LEU A 210 -1.78 -19.57 -11.21
C LEU A 210 -1.20 -19.43 -9.80
N CYS A 211 -0.25 -20.29 -9.39
CA CYS A 211 0.44 -20.11 -8.12
C CYS A 211 1.25 -18.82 -8.06
N LEU A 212 1.75 -18.30 -9.20
CA LEU A 212 2.60 -17.11 -9.25
C LEU A 212 1.85 -15.83 -8.88
N PRO A 213 0.76 -15.42 -9.59
CA PRO A 213 0.01 -14.23 -9.19
C PRO A 213 -0.65 -14.38 -7.82
N LEU A 214 -0.99 -15.60 -7.40
CA LEU A 214 -1.54 -15.83 -6.07
C LEU A 214 -0.49 -15.70 -4.97
N ALA A 215 0.74 -16.16 -5.19
CA ALA A 215 1.87 -15.98 -4.27
C ALA A 215 2.27 -14.49 -4.16
N PHE A 216 2.24 -13.76 -5.28
CA PHE A 216 2.42 -12.31 -5.29
C PHE A 216 1.34 -11.63 -4.44
N ALA A 217 0.06 -11.95 -4.66
CA ALA A 217 -1.05 -11.39 -3.90
C ALA A 217 -0.96 -11.73 -2.40
N ALA A 218 -0.55 -12.96 -2.06
CA ALA A 218 -0.33 -13.38 -0.68
C ALA A 218 0.76 -12.54 -0.01
N ALA A 219 1.92 -12.38 -0.66
CA ALA A 219 3.04 -11.58 -0.14
C ALA A 219 2.68 -10.10 0.02
N MET A 220 2.02 -9.53 -1.00
CA MET A 220 1.62 -8.13 -1.00
C MET A 220 0.60 -7.84 0.11
N THR A 221 -0.47 -8.67 0.21
CA THR A 221 -1.50 -8.50 1.24
C THR A 221 -0.95 -8.66 2.65
N LEU A 222 0.09 -9.49 2.84
CA LEU A 222 0.84 -9.58 4.10
C LEU A 222 1.57 -8.28 4.40
N GLY A 223 2.39 -7.79 3.46
CA GLY A 223 3.17 -6.55 3.62
C GLY A 223 2.30 -5.35 3.96
N ASP A 224 1.26 -5.11 3.14
CA ASP A 224 0.35 -3.99 3.31
C ASP A 224 -0.48 -4.09 4.60
N SER A 225 -0.86 -5.30 5.00
CA SER A 225 -1.55 -5.54 6.28
C SER A 225 -0.64 -5.28 7.48
N ILE A 226 0.64 -5.69 7.40
CA ILE A 226 1.64 -5.42 8.44
C ILE A 226 1.85 -3.90 8.56
N ASN A 227 2.05 -3.20 7.44
CA ASN A 227 2.20 -1.74 7.43
C ASN A 227 1.01 -1.05 8.10
N ALA A 228 -0.22 -1.36 7.66
CA ALA A 228 -1.43 -0.78 8.24
C ALA A 228 -1.55 -1.04 9.75
N HIS A 229 -1.20 -2.24 10.21
CA HIS A 229 -1.31 -2.62 11.62
C HIS A 229 -0.22 -1.99 12.49
N VAL A 230 1.00 -1.90 11.98
CA VAL A 230 2.11 -1.19 12.63
C VAL A 230 1.73 0.29 12.80
N MET A 231 1.29 0.94 11.72
CA MET A 231 0.91 2.35 11.75
C MET A 231 -0.25 2.62 12.69
N LEU A 232 -1.29 1.79 12.67
CA LEU A 232 -2.41 1.90 13.60
C LEU A 232 -1.94 1.84 15.07
N ARG A 233 -0.99 0.94 15.39
CA ARG A 233 -0.41 0.86 16.74
C ARG A 233 0.41 2.09 17.07
N VAL A 234 1.23 2.57 16.13
CA VAL A 234 2.05 3.78 16.33
C VAL A 234 1.16 4.99 16.62
N TYR A 235 0.02 5.13 15.94
CA TYR A 235 -0.88 6.28 16.11
C TYR A 235 -1.69 6.24 17.40
N THR A 236 -1.90 5.03 17.94
CA THR A 236 -2.71 4.84 19.15
C THR A 236 -1.87 4.74 20.43
N ALA A 237 -0.57 4.48 20.34
CA ALA A 237 0.26 4.09 21.49
C ALA A 237 0.95 5.21 22.29
N ALA A 238 0.74 6.49 21.99
CA ALA A 238 1.54 7.56 22.61
C ALA A 238 0.94 8.16 23.91
N GLU A 239 1.79 8.39 24.92
CA GLU A 239 1.49 9.04 26.21
C GLU A 239 1.34 10.57 26.11
N THR A 240 0.54 11.17 26.99
CA THR A 240 -0.10 12.50 26.82
C THR A 240 0.82 13.66 26.43
N SER A 241 2.06 13.75 26.93
CA SER A 241 2.99 14.86 26.61
C SER A 241 3.88 14.59 25.37
N ALA A 242 4.38 13.36 25.20
CA ALA A 242 5.15 12.95 24.01
C ALA A 242 4.27 12.72 22.77
N ARG A 243 2.98 12.42 22.98
CA ARG A 243 1.97 12.15 21.95
C ARG A 243 1.80 13.28 20.95
N ARG A 244 1.83 14.54 21.39
CA ARG A 244 1.66 15.67 20.47
C ARG A 244 2.84 15.79 19.51
N ARG A 245 4.08 15.76 20.02
CA ARG A 245 5.29 15.88 19.17
C ARG A 245 5.40 14.72 18.19
N LEU A 246 5.16 13.50 18.67
CA LEU A 246 5.18 12.31 17.84
C LEU A 246 4.09 12.39 16.76
N ASN A 247 2.85 12.76 17.12
CA ASN A 247 1.76 12.87 16.16
C ASN A 247 2.04 13.93 15.08
N ILE A 248 2.62 15.08 15.44
CA ILE A 248 3.06 16.10 14.48
C ILE A 248 4.12 15.54 13.53
N ALA A 249 5.19 14.94 14.05
CA ALA A 249 6.28 14.39 13.23
C ALA A 249 5.74 13.33 12.25
N LEU A 250 4.88 12.46 12.74
CA LEU A 250 4.21 11.41 11.99
C LEU A 250 3.28 11.96 10.89
N LEU A 251 2.49 12.99 11.18
CA LEU A 251 1.68 13.70 10.18
C LEU A 251 2.53 14.39 9.13
N ILE A 252 3.65 15.01 9.52
CA ILE A 252 4.60 15.63 8.59
C ILE A 252 5.19 14.57 7.66
N VAL A 253 5.69 13.45 8.19
CA VAL A 253 6.23 12.36 7.38
C VAL A 253 5.19 11.86 6.37
N SER A 254 3.96 11.61 6.83
CA SER A 254 2.85 11.12 6.01
C SER A 254 2.45 12.06 4.86
N ILE A 255 2.27 13.35 5.18
CA ILE A 255 1.88 14.37 4.19
C ILE A 255 3.01 14.60 3.20
N THR A 256 4.25 14.73 3.70
CA THR A 256 5.42 14.92 2.85
C THR A 256 5.65 13.72 1.94
N SER A 257 5.53 12.48 2.44
CA SER A 257 5.66 11.29 1.60
C SER A 257 4.61 11.24 0.50
N ALA A 258 3.34 11.52 0.83
CA ALA A 258 2.28 11.52 -0.16
C ALA A 258 2.50 12.60 -1.24
N VAL A 259 2.93 13.81 -0.86
CA VAL A 259 3.20 14.89 -1.82
C VAL A 259 4.43 14.59 -2.69
N LEU A 260 5.52 14.08 -2.11
CA LEU A 260 6.74 13.75 -2.86
C LEU A 260 6.48 12.63 -3.86
N VAL A 261 5.81 11.54 -3.43
CA VAL A 261 5.50 10.42 -4.32
C VAL A 261 4.53 10.86 -5.40
N ALA A 262 3.45 11.58 -5.07
CA ALA A 262 2.53 12.10 -6.07
C ALA A 262 3.22 13.05 -7.06
N GLY A 263 4.14 13.89 -6.58
CA GLY A 263 4.96 14.76 -7.41
C GLY A 263 5.82 13.98 -8.40
N ALA A 264 6.54 12.96 -7.92
CA ALA A 264 7.33 12.06 -8.76
C ALA A 264 6.48 11.35 -9.82
N THR A 265 5.32 10.83 -9.43
CA THR A 265 4.35 10.18 -10.33
C THR A 265 3.83 11.15 -11.40
N LEU A 266 3.48 12.38 -11.02
CA LEU A 266 3.03 13.41 -11.97
C LEU A 266 4.14 13.85 -12.92
N THR A 267 5.37 13.97 -12.45
CA THR A 267 6.50 14.28 -13.34
C THR A 267 6.72 13.17 -14.37
N GLY A 268 6.65 11.90 -13.95
CA GLY A 268 6.72 10.76 -14.88
C GLY A 268 5.58 10.77 -15.90
N LEU A 269 4.36 11.07 -15.46
CA LEU A 269 3.20 11.20 -16.34
C LEU A 269 3.38 12.30 -17.38
N VAL A 270 3.92 13.47 -16.99
CA VAL A 270 4.22 14.55 -17.93
C VAL A 270 5.29 14.11 -18.93
N GLY A 271 6.34 13.42 -18.49
CA GLY A 271 7.37 12.87 -19.37
C GLY A 271 6.79 11.94 -20.44
N ALA A 272 5.94 10.99 -20.03
CA ALA A 272 5.32 10.01 -20.91
C ALA A 272 4.49 10.64 -22.05
N TRP A 273 3.75 11.74 -21.77
CA TRP A 273 2.89 12.37 -22.78
C TRP A 273 3.54 13.52 -23.55
N SER A 274 4.50 14.23 -22.95
CA SER A 274 5.14 15.38 -23.58
C SER A 274 6.35 15.00 -24.43
N GLY A 275 6.92 13.81 -24.24
CA GLY A 275 8.18 13.40 -24.85
C GLY A 275 9.40 14.19 -24.35
N ILE A 276 9.22 15.02 -23.31
CA ILE A 276 10.29 15.77 -22.68
C ILE A 276 11.02 14.82 -21.72
N ALA A 277 12.34 14.77 -21.83
CA ALA A 277 13.18 14.07 -20.86
C ALA A 277 13.05 14.75 -19.48
N VAL A 278 12.21 14.16 -18.63
CA VAL A 278 12.08 14.53 -17.22
C VAL A 278 13.01 13.64 -16.40
N PRO A 279 13.65 14.16 -15.33
CA PRO A 279 14.38 13.31 -14.40
C PRO A 279 13.44 12.26 -13.81
N GLU A 280 13.79 10.98 -13.96
CA GLU A 280 13.09 9.90 -13.27
C GLU A 280 13.46 9.93 -11.79
N PHE A 281 12.44 10.04 -10.93
CA PHE A 281 12.63 9.95 -9.49
C PHE A 281 12.40 8.52 -9.03
N ASP A 282 13.48 7.81 -8.73
CA ASP A 282 13.41 6.48 -8.12
C ASP A 282 12.87 6.59 -6.69
N THR A 283 11.59 6.24 -6.51
CA THR A 283 10.93 6.24 -5.20
C THR A 283 11.20 4.96 -4.40
N THR A 284 11.94 3.99 -4.94
CA THR A 284 12.24 2.71 -4.27
C THR A 284 12.98 2.94 -2.96
N TRP A 285 14.05 3.74 -2.98
CA TRP A 285 14.82 4.09 -1.78
C TRP A 285 13.97 4.85 -0.75
N PHE A 286 13.04 5.66 -1.22
CA PHE A 286 12.11 6.37 -0.36
C PHE A 286 11.12 5.40 0.32
N GLY A 287 10.63 4.40 -0.41
CA GLY A 287 9.82 3.30 0.12
C GLY A 287 10.54 2.52 1.23
N TRP A 288 11.80 2.11 0.99
CA TRP A 288 12.65 1.50 2.01
C TRP A 288 12.84 2.39 3.24
N GLY A 289 13.02 3.70 3.04
CA GLY A 289 13.12 4.67 4.14
C GLY A 289 11.85 4.72 5.01
N LEU A 290 10.68 4.74 4.38
CA LEU A 290 9.38 4.70 5.08
C LEU A 290 9.19 3.37 5.82
N ALA A 291 9.54 2.24 5.21
CA ALA A 291 9.47 0.92 5.83
C ALA A 291 10.42 0.80 7.04
N ALA A 292 11.64 1.34 6.93
CA ALA A 292 12.58 1.40 8.04
C ALA A 292 12.03 2.25 9.20
N LEU A 293 11.44 3.41 8.91
CA LEU A 293 10.81 4.28 9.91
C LEU A 293 9.64 3.57 10.61
N ALA A 294 8.81 2.83 9.86
CA ALA A 294 7.76 1.98 10.40
C ALA A 294 8.29 0.93 11.38
N ALA A 295 9.35 0.21 10.97
CA ALA A 295 9.96 -0.84 11.76
C ALA A 295 10.59 -0.29 13.05
N LEU A 296 11.34 0.81 12.95
CA LEU A 296 11.93 1.49 14.11
C LEU A 296 10.86 1.98 15.09
N GLY A 297 9.76 2.54 14.58
CA GLY A 297 8.61 2.94 15.40
C GLY A 297 7.99 1.77 16.14
N ALA A 298 7.82 0.62 15.47
CA ALA A 298 7.30 -0.60 16.08
C ALA A 298 8.23 -1.16 17.17
N LEU A 299 9.53 -1.20 16.91
CA LEU A 299 10.55 -1.65 17.85
C LEU A 299 10.58 -0.76 19.10
N TRP A 300 10.56 0.56 18.91
CA TRP A 300 10.52 1.52 20.00
C TRP A 300 9.29 1.33 20.91
N LEU A 301 8.11 1.11 20.31
CA LEU A 301 6.90 0.81 21.09
C LEU A 301 6.97 -0.54 21.82
N GLY A 302 7.59 -1.55 21.20
CA GLY A 302 7.86 -2.83 21.84
C GLY A 302 8.75 -2.65 23.07
N TRP A 303 9.81 -1.86 22.94
CA TRP A 303 10.73 -1.51 24.01
C TRP A 303 10.03 -0.77 25.17
N LEU A 304 9.22 0.25 24.88
CA LEU A 304 8.46 0.97 25.92
C LEU A 304 7.51 0.04 26.70
N ARG A 305 6.82 -0.86 26.00
CA ARG A 305 5.95 -1.86 26.64
C ARG A 305 6.72 -2.87 27.47
N TYR A 306 7.91 -3.24 27.03
CA TYR A 306 8.81 -4.09 27.80
C TYR A 306 9.23 -3.39 29.10
N LEU A 307 9.68 -2.14 29.02
CA LEU A 307 10.03 -1.35 30.21
C LEU A 307 8.85 -1.22 31.18
N ALA A 308 7.66 -0.89 30.69
CA ALA A 308 6.45 -0.77 31.53
C ALA A 308 6.07 -2.07 32.24
N ARG A 309 6.38 -3.24 31.66
CA ARG A 309 6.19 -4.55 32.31
C ARG A 309 7.25 -4.84 33.36
N CYS A 310 8.49 -4.40 33.12
CA CYS A 310 9.59 -4.55 34.08
C CYS A 310 9.44 -3.63 35.29
N THR A 311 8.82 -2.46 35.14
CA THR A 311 8.55 -1.51 36.23
C THR A 311 7.21 -1.77 36.93
N GLY A 312 6.82 -3.03 37.13
CA GLY A 312 5.54 -3.42 37.76
C GLY A 312 5.25 -2.71 39.10
N PRO A 313 3.98 -2.67 39.54
CA PRO A 313 3.55 -1.86 40.68
C PRO A 313 4.38 -2.18 41.94
N HIS A 314 5.01 -1.15 42.52
CA HIS A 314 5.67 -1.28 43.81
C HIS A 314 4.67 -1.83 44.84
N PRO A 315 5.03 -2.86 45.63
CA PRO A 315 4.18 -3.31 46.72
C PRO A 315 3.92 -2.11 47.66
N PRO A 316 2.69 -1.94 48.18
CA PRO A 316 2.41 -0.86 49.10
C PRO A 316 3.35 -0.98 50.30
N LEU A 317 4.06 0.10 50.61
CA LEU A 317 4.86 0.23 51.82
C LEU A 317 3.94 -0.08 53.00
N LYS A 318 4.13 -1.26 53.61
CA LYS A 318 3.51 -1.60 54.90
C LYS A 318 4.02 -0.56 55.90
N ARG A 319 3.13 0.36 56.29
CA ARG A 319 3.32 1.21 57.47
C ARG A 319 3.13 0.37 58.73
#